data_AF-K7FP72-F1
#
_entry.id   AF-K7FP72-F1
#
_cell.length_a   1.000
_cell.length_b   1.000
_cell.length_c   1.000
_cell.angle_alpha   90.00
_cell.angle_beta   90.00
_cell.angle_gamma   90.00
#
_symmetry.space_group_name_H-M   'P 1'
#
loop_
_entity.id
_entity.type
_entity.pdbx_description
1 polymer ?
#
loop_
_entity_poly.entity_id
_entity_poly.type
_entity_poly.pdbx_seq_one_letter_code
_entity_poly.pdbx_strand_id
1 'polypeptide(L)'
;MCFERNSVDQFIVELEDVGDTIEKIRIGHKGGGLNSGWHLDRVEIRRLLPNGKGSETVTFPCQRWLAKSEDDGEIVRELVPSDILTEKLTKDGTLKQIEEEVEEPLEIHTYKISVFTGDVYGAGTDANVFLTIYGDLGDTGEKKLSKSETNTNKFERAKEDKFTIQAVDLGIIYKIKIRHDNTMLNADWYLEKVEILDETTEELYLFLCERWLSTKKEDKRIGRTLYEQGYDGKRSSLGGSSLSLKSQDSNANVKNKKKPSLNGSAKEGSCKRPVCVSGCTGMF
;
A
#
# COMPACT_ATOMS: atom_id res chain seq x y z
N MET A 1 5.31 -0.33 29.55
CA MET A 1 5.38 0.57 28.39
C MET A 1 5.84 -0.30 27.23
N CYS A 2 5.27 -0.14 26.03
CA CYS A 2 5.65 -0.95 24.88
C CYS A 2 6.74 -0.25 24.07
N PHE A 3 7.49 -1.01 23.30
CA PHE A 3 8.57 -0.60 22.40
C PHE A 3 9.78 -0.02 23.14
N GLU A 4 10.08 -0.59 24.31
CA GLU A 4 11.25 -0.23 25.11
C GLU A 4 12.51 -0.82 24.49
N ARG A 5 13.66 -0.15 24.68
CA ARG A 5 14.95 -0.60 24.13
C ARG A 5 15.28 -2.02 24.59
N ASN A 6 15.74 -2.85 23.66
CA ASN A 6 16.16 -4.22 23.91
C ASN A 6 15.05 -5.08 24.54
N SER A 7 13.82 -4.88 24.08
CA SER A 7 12.65 -5.62 24.53
C SER A 7 11.88 -6.20 23.34
N VAL A 8 11.07 -7.22 23.65
CA VAL A 8 10.14 -7.83 22.70
C VAL A 8 8.74 -7.58 23.21
N ASP A 9 7.93 -6.92 22.39
CA ASP A 9 6.51 -6.72 22.67
C ASP A 9 5.68 -7.69 21.85
N GLN A 10 4.79 -8.43 22.51
CA GLN A 10 3.93 -9.43 21.88
C GLN A 10 2.48 -8.98 21.92
N PHE A 11 1.80 -9.11 20.79
CA PHE A 11 0.41 -8.71 20.62
C PHE A 11 -0.38 -9.84 19.96
N ILE A 12 -1.60 -10.08 20.42
CA ILE A 12 -2.55 -10.95 19.72
C ILE A 12 -3.46 -10.06 18.88
N VAL A 13 -3.48 -10.31 17.57
CA VAL A 13 -4.28 -9.57 16.60
C VAL A 13 -5.25 -10.53 15.94
N GLU A 14 -6.55 -10.18 15.95
CA GLU A 14 -7.55 -10.93 15.20
C GLU A 14 -7.72 -10.32 13.82
N LEU A 15 -7.29 -11.05 12.80
CA LEU A 15 -7.36 -10.62 11.40
C LEU A 15 -8.26 -11.55 10.60
N GLU A 16 -8.74 -11.05 9.47
CA GLU A 16 -9.29 -11.91 8.42
C GLU A 16 -8.18 -12.80 7.85
N ASP A 17 -8.56 -13.85 7.12
CA ASP A 17 -7.58 -14.69 6.45
C ASP A 17 -6.80 -13.87 5.42
N VAL A 18 -5.49 -13.76 5.63
CA VAL A 18 -4.58 -13.00 4.76
C VAL A 18 -3.94 -13.90 3.68
N GLY A 19 -4.39 -15.16 3.59
CA GLY A 19 -3.91 -16.13 2.62
C GLY A 19 -2.83 -17.06 3.18
N ASP A 20 -2.34 -17.94 2.29
CA ASP A 20 -1.38 -18.98 2.65
C ASP A 20 0.02 -18.40 2.91
N THR A 21 0.38 -17.25 2.35
CA THR A 21 1.70 -16.63 2.54
C THR A 21 1.55 -15.16 2.89
N ILE A 22 2.35 -14.67 3.84
CA ILE A 22 2.42 -13.24 4.16
C ILE A 22 3.62 -12.65 3.42
N GLU A 23 3.37 -12.02 2.28
CA GLU A 23 4.42 -11.53 1.36
C GLU A 23 4.98 -10.17 1.77
N LYS A 24 4.23 -9.39 2.56
CA LYS A 24 4.60 -8.05 2.99
C LYS A 24 3.87 -7.64 4.25
N ILE A 25 4.53 -6.85 5.09
CA ILE A 25 3.89 -6.10 6.17
C ILE A 25 4.27 -4.63 6.13
N ARG A 26 3.42 -3.80 6.73
CA ARG A 26 3.72 -2.41 7.00
C ARG A 26 3.63 -2.14 8.50
N ILE A 27 4.69 -1.60 9.07
CA ILE A 27 4.76 -1.23 10.48
C ILE A 27 5.15 0.24 10.61
N GLY A 28 4.52 0.96 11.53
CA GLY A 28 4.75 2.39 11.67
C GLY A 28 4.01 3.00 12.84
N HIS A 29 4.30 4.27 13.13
CA HIS A 29 3.64 5.06 14.16
C HIS A 29 3.25 6.44 13.63
N LYS A 30 2.45 7.20 14.41
CA LYS A 30 1.94 8.52 14.00
C LYS A 30 2.92 9.67 14.23
N GLY A 31 4.13 9.38 14.74
CA GLY A 31 5.15 10.39 15.04
C GLY A 31 4.74 11.43 16.09
N GLY A 32 3.81 11.07 16.99
CA GLY A 32 3.33 11.93 18.07
C GLY A 32 4.01 11.60 19.40
N GLY A 33 4.24 12.63 20.22
CA GLY A 33 4.94 12.52 21.51
C GLY A 33 6.42 12.89 21.43
N LEU A 34 7.01 13.22 22.59
CA LEU A 34 8.45 13.46 22.71
C LEU A 34 9.19 12.13 22.52
N ASN A 35 10.24 12.10 21.71
CA ASN A 35 11.04 10.90 21.42
C ASN A 35 10.19 9.71 20.93
N SER A 36 9.20 9.96 20.07
CA SER A 36 8.35 8.91 19.50
C SER A 36 9.06 7.92 18.56
N GLY A 37 10.33 8.16 18.28
CA GLY A 37 11.14 7.33 17.40
C GLY A 37 11.69 6.10 18.10
N TRP A 38 11.72 4.98 17.39
CA TRP A 38 12.24 3.73 17.91
C TRP A 38 12.96 2.95 16.81
N HIS A 39 13.95 2.16 17.20
CA HIS A 39 14.68 1.29 16.30
C HIS A 39 14.04 -0.10 16.30
N LEU A 40 13.59 -0.55 15.13
CA LEU A 40 13.00 -1.87 14.95
C LEU A 40 14.05 -2.82 14.39
N ASP A 41 14.31 -3.91 15.12
CA ASP A 41 15.19 -4.99 14.65
C ASP A 41 14.46 -5.85 13.62
N ARG A 42 13.36 -6.48 14.04
CA ARG A 42 12.50 -7.31 13.19
C ARG A 42 11.10 -7.45 13.75
N VAL A 43 10.18 -7.92 12.92
CA VAL A 43 8.84 -8.36 13.31
C VAL A 43 8.73 -9.86 13.06
N GLU A 44 8.19 -10.58 14.03
CA GLU A 44 7.85 -12.00 13.89
C GLU A 44 6.34 -12.17 13.96
N ILE A 45 5.76 -12.84 12.96
CA ILE A 45 4.33 -13.11 12.90
C ILE A 45 4.12 -14.61 13.02
N ARG A 46 3.54 -15.04 14.15
CA ARG A 46 3.21 -16.43 14.43
C ARG A 46 1.71 -16.67 14.23
N ARG A 47 1.38 -17.63 13.37
CA ARG A 47 0.02 -18.14 13.17
C ARG A 47 -0.07 -19.63 13.51
N LEU A 48 -1.23 -20.05 14.00
CA LEU A 48 -1.50 -21.47 14.22
C LEU A 48 -1.83 -22.16 12.90
N LEU A 49 -1.29 -23.36 12.69
CA LEU A 49 -1.61 -24.15 11.49
C LEU A 49 -3.12 -24.50 11.47
N PRO A 50 -3.76 -24.57 10.29
CA PRO A 50 -5.21 -24.82 10.20
C PRO A 50 -5.70 -26.09 10.89
N ASN A 51 -4.84 -27.10 11.01
CA ASN A 51 -5.13 -28.37 11.66
C ASN A 51 -4.94 -28.35 13.19
N GLY A 52 -4.53 -27.21 13.77
CA GLY A 52 -4.25 -27.04 15.20
C GLY A 52 -3.04 -27.82 15.71
N LYS A 53 -2.26 -28.45 14.83
CA LYS A 53 -1.12 -29.32 15.18
C LYS A 53 0.22 -28.67 14.89
N GLY A 54 0.33 -27.39 15.24
CA GLY A 54 1.56 -26.63 15.02
C GLY A 54 1.33 -25.16 14.81
N SER A 55 2.41 -24.49 14.44
CA SER A 55 2.43 -23.08 14.09
C SER A 55 3.45 -22.80 13.01
N GLU A 56 3.29 -21.66 12.39
CA GLU A 56 4.25 -21.08 11.47
C GLU A 56 4.58 -19.68 11.97
N THR A 57 5.86 -19.34 11.98
CA THR A 57 6.39 -18.03 12.36
C THR A 57 7.14 -17.46 11.17
N VAL A 58 6.71 -16.31 10.68
CA VAL A 58 7.35 -15.59 9.57
C VAL A 58 8.15 -14.41 10.13
N THR A 59 9.41 -14.29 9.71
CA THR A 59 10.33 -13.24 10.16
C THR A 59 10.44 -12.13 9.10
N PHE A 60 10.30 -10.88 9.55
CA PHE A 60 10.42 -9.67 8.74
C PHE A 60 11.54 -8.79 9.30
N PRO A 61 12.77 -8.86 8.77
CA PRO A 61 13.88 -8.04 9.23
C PRO A 61 13.65 -6.57 8.89
N CYS A 62 14.04 -5.67 9.79
CA CYS A 62 13.92 -4.22 9.59
C CYS A 62 15.26 -3.52 9.78
N GLN A 63 15.89 -3.67 10.96
CA GLN A 63 17.17 -3.06 11.35
C GLN A 63 17.26 -1.56 11.05
N ARG A 64 16.17 -0.82 11.29
CA ARG A 64 16.03 0.58 10.87
C ARG A 64 15.31 1.40 11.93
N TRP A 65 15.59 2.70 11.92
CA TRP A 65 14.82 3.66 12.70
C TRP A 65 13.47 3.93 12.05
N LEU A 66 12.44 3.96 12.89
CA LEU A 66 11.14 4.55 12.59
C LEU A 66 11.09 5.87 13.37
N ALA A 67 11.70 6.92 12.83
CA ALA A 67 11.88 8.18 13.53
C ALA A 67 12.12 9.34 12.55
N LYS A 68 11.49 10.49 12.79
CA LYS A 68 11.70 11.70 11.96
C LYS A 68 13.09 12.33 12.14
N SER A 69 13.75 12.04 13.25
CA SER A 69 15.04 12.63 13.65
C SER A 69 16.24 11.73 13.36
N GLU A 70 16.02 10.47 12.99
CA GLU A 70 17.07 9.46 12.78
C GLU A 70 16.95 8.85 11.38
N ASP A 71 18.04 8.23 10.91
CA ASP A 71 18.11 7.53 9.62
C ASP A 71 17.59 8.37 8.43
N ASP A 72 16.58 7.90 7.72
CA ASP A 72 15.97 8.56 6.56
C ASP A 72 14.78 9.48 6.93
N GLY A 73 14.44 9.59 8.21
CA GLY A 73 13.31 10.38 8.69
C GLY A 73 11.94 9.70 8.53
N GLU A 74 11.88 8.47 8.02
CA GLU A 74 10.63 7.74 7.86
C GLU A 74 10.18 7.12 9.20
N ILE A 75 8.87 7.11 9.42
CA ILE A 75 8.22 6.55 10.63
C ILE A 75 7.39 5.30 10.32
N VAL A 76 7.51 4.80 9.09
CA VAL A 76 6.81 3.65 8.54
C VAL A 76 7.80 2.85 7.71
N ARG A 77 7.79 1.53 7.86
CA ARG A 77 8.57 0.58 7.07
C ARG A 77 7.66 -0.43 6.41
N GLU A 78 7.97 -0.75 5.16
CA GLU A 78 7.44 -1.90 4.44
C GLU A 78 8.49 -2.99 4.49
N LEU A 79 8.12 -4.16 4.98
CA LEU A 79 9.04 -5.27 5.21
C LEU A 79 8.54 -6.49 4.43
N VAL A 80 9.49 -7.23 3.86
CA VAL A 80 9.28 -8.51 3.17
C VAL A 80 9.82 -9.63 4.05
N PRO A 81 9.28 -10.85 3.94
CA PRO A 81 9.72 -11.96 4.78
C PRO A 81 11.13 -12.42 4.40
N SER A 82 11.91 -12.85 5.39
CA SER A 82 13.22 -13.50 5.18
C SER A 82 13.17 -14.99 5.46
N ASP A 83 12.50 -15.39 6.54
CA ASP A 83 12.54 -16.76 7.05
C ASP A 83 11.15 -17.20 7.52
N ILE A 84 10.86 -18.49 7.34
CA ILE A 84 9.65 -19.15 7.80
C ILE A 84 10.04 -20.34 8.68
N LEU A 85 9.69 -20.29 9.96
CA LEU A 85 9.83 -21.40 10.90
C LEU A 85 8.49 -22.09 11.09
N THR A 86 8.40 -23.35 10.65
CA THR A 86 7.22 -24.19 10.86
C THR A 86 7.47 -25.25 11.94
N GLU A 87 6.64 -25.22 12.98
CA GLU A 87 6.62 -26.21 14.06
C GLU A 87 5.43 -27.17 13.84
N LYS A 88 5.67 -28.47 13.59
CA LYS A 88 4.62 -29.47 13.36
C LYS A 88 4.66 -30.55 14.44
N LEU A 89 3.51 -30.85 15.04
CA LEU A 89 3.37 -31.97 15.97
C LEU A 89 3.24 -33.29 15.18
N THR A 90 4.20 -34.18 15.36
CA THR A 90 4.23 -35.49 14.70
C THR A 90 3.35 -36.52 15.44
N LYS A 91 3.07 -37.66 14.79
CA LYS A 91 2.14 -38.68 15.32
C LYS A 91 2.61 -39.34 16.62
N ASP A 92 3.91 -39.36 16.84
CA ASP A 92 4.61 -39.83 18.05
C ASP A 92 4.62 -38.79 19.18
N GLY A 93 4.06 -37.59 18.95
CA GLY A 93 3.99 -36.50 19.95
C GLY A 93 5.20 -35.57 19.97
N THR A 94 6.16 -35.76 19.06
CA THR A 94 7.35 -34.90 18.94
C THR A 94 7.03 -33.60 18.18
N LEU A 95 7.75 -32.50 18.45
CA LEU A 95 7.69 -31.28 17.66
C LEU A 95 8.82 -31.28 16.62
N LYS A 96 8.46 -31.30 15.34
CA LYS A 96 9.41 -31.13 14.24
C LYS A 96 9.46 -29.66 13.83
N GLN A 97 10.66 -29.08 13.85
CA GLN A 97 10.92 -27.73 13.34
C GLN A 97 11.49 -27.80 11.92
N ILE A 98 11.01 -26.92 11.06
CA ILE A 98 11.44 -26.79 9.67
C ILE A 98 11.66 -25.30 9.44
N GLU A 99 12.89 -24.91 9.15
CA GLU A 99 13.27 -23.55 8.79
C GLU A 99 13.46 -23.47 7.28
N GLU A 100 12.80 -22.51 6.65
CA GLU A 100 12.84 -22.26 5.22
C GLU A 100 13.18 -20.78 5.00
N GLU A 101 14.22 -20.51 4.21
CA GLU A 101 14.57 -19.17 3.76
C GLU A 101 13.67 -18.80 2.57
N VAL A 102 13.21 -17.55 2.52
CA VAL A 102 12.39 -17.06 1.41
C VAL A 102 13.31 -16.71 0.24
N GLU A 103 13.32 -17.56 -0.79
CA GLU A 103 14.23 -17.41 -1.94
C GLU A 103 13.92 -16.18 -2.81
N GLU A 104 12.64 -15.83 -2.98
CA GLU A 104 12.18 -14.74 -3.85
C GLU A 104 11.23 -13.80 -3.11
N PRO A 105 11.72 -12.96 -2.17
CA PRO A 105 10.90 -11.92 -1.57
C PRO A 105 10.55 -10.84 -2.60
N LEU A 106 9.42 -10.15 -2.41
CA LEU A 106 9.02 -9.06 -3.30
C LEU A 106 10.12 -7.98 -3.38
N GLU A 107 10.46 -7.57 -4.59
CA GLU A 107 11.50 -6.59 -4.83
C GLU A 107 11.04 -5.17 -4.47
N ILE A 108 11.98 -4.27 -4.20
CA ILE A 108 11.69 -2.85 -4.01
C ILE A 108 11.75 -2.17 -5.37
N HIS A 109 10.62 -1.64 -5.82
CA HIS A 109 10.52 -0.86 -7.04
C HIS A 109 10.70 0.63 -6.75
N THR A 110 11.16 1.36 -7.76
CA THR A 110 11.26 2.82 -7.73
C THR A 110 10.21 3.42 -8.64
N TYR A 111 9.28 4.16 -8.04
CA TYR A 111 8.20 4.83 -8.74
C TYR A 111 8.53 6.32 -8.89
N LYS A 112 8.48 6.82 -10.12
CA LYS A 112 8.57 8.24 -10.46
C LYS A 112 7.17 8.81 -10.63
N ILE A 113 6.81 9.77 -9.78
CA ILE A 113 5.50 10.41 -9.75
C ILE A 113 5.64 11.80 -10.36
N SER A 114 4.90 12.09 -11.42
CA SER A 114 4.79 13.43 -12.01
C SER A 114 3.39 13.98 -11.74
N VAL A 115 3.32 15.06 -10.96
CA VAL A 115 2.07 15.72 -10.57
C VAL A 115 1.91 17.01 -11.37
N PHE A 116 0.81 17.14 -12.11
CA PHE A 116 0.54 18.30 -12.96
C PHE A 116 -0.54 19.18 -12.31
N THR A 117 -0.18 20.43 -12.03
CA THR A 117 -1.13 21.44 -11.54
C THR A 117 -1.65 22.24 -12.73
N GLY A 118 -2.97 22.32 -12.89
CA GLY A 118 -3.57 22.88 -14.10
C GLY A 118 -3.36 24.39 -14.27
N ASP A 119 -3.51 24.87 -15.50
CA ASP A 119 -3.35 26.28 -15.85
C ASP A 119 -4.64 27.10 -15.66
N VAL A 120 -5.19 27.10 -14.44
CA VAL A 120 -6.34 27.93 -14.07
C VAL A 120 -5.96 28.93 -12.98
N TYR A 121 -6.64 30.07 -12.94
CA TYR A 121 -6.32 31.14 -11.97
C TYR A 121 -6.44 30.63 -10.52
N GLY A 122 -5.36 30.78 -9.76
CA GLY A 122 -5.28 30.32 -8.36
C GLY A 122 -5.25 28.81 -8.19
N ALA A 123 -4.75 28.07 -9.19
CA ALA A 123 -4.63 26.62 -9.18
C ALA A 123 -3.60 26.07 -8.19
N GLY A 124 -2.60 26.86 -7.79
CA GLY A 124 -1.49 26.39 -6.98
C GLY A 124 -1.81 26.30 -5.48
N THR A 125 -1.09 25.44 -4.76
CA THR A 125 -1.30 25.20 -3.33
C THR A 125 -0.01 25.22 -2.51
N ASP A 126 -0.10 25.84 -1.34
CA ASP A 126 0.95 25.78 -0.30
C ASP A 126 0.74 24.60 0.67
N ALA A 127 -0.44 23.98 0.67
CA ALA A 127 -0.77 22.88 1.59
C ALA A 127 0.11 21.63 1.36
N ASN A 128 0.23 20.79 2.39
CA ASN A 128 0.95 19.53 2.25
C ASN A 128 0.14 18.53 1.42
N VAL A 129 0.74 17.97 0.36
CA VAL A 129 0.12 16.95 -0.50
C VAL A 129 0.59 15.55 -0.11
N PHE A 130 -0.35 14.60 -0.15
CA PHE A 130 -0.17 13.20 0.19
C PHE A 130 -0.71 12.30 -0.91
N LEU A 131 -0.01 11.21 -1.17
CA LEU A 131 -0.33 10.21 -2.20
C LEU A 131 -0.27 8.81 -1.61
N THR A 132 -1.23 7.97 -2.00
CA THR A 132 -1.17 6.51 -1.84
C THR A 132 -1.37 5.87 -3.21
N ILE A 133 -0.51 4.92 -3.55
CA ILE A 133 -0.56 4.16 -4.80
C ILE A 133 -1.04 2.76 -4.45
N TYR A 134 -2.00 2.23 -5.22
CA TYR A 134 -2.56 0.90 -5.04
C TYR A 134 -2.35 0.09 -6.32
N GLY A 135 -1.74 -1.08 -6.15
CA GLY A 135 -1.71 -2.14 -7.15
C GLY A 135 -2.34 -3.42 -6.60
N ASP A 136 -2.29 -4.50 -7.38
CA ASP A 136 -2.90 -5.78 -7.02
C ASP A 136 -2.09 -6.58 -5.99
N LEU A 137 -0.80 -6.25 -5.81
CA LEU A 137 0.06 -6.81 -4.74
C LEU A 137 0.12 -5.92 -3.48
N GLY A 138 -0.65 -4.83 -3.43
CA GLY A 138 -0.81 -4.01 -2.23
C GLY A 138 -0.82 -2.51 -2.48
N ASP A 139 -0.38 -1.74 -1.48
CA ASP A 139 -0.29 -0.28 -1.57
C ASP A 139 1.01 0.25 -0.97
N THR A 140 1.27 1.54 -1.15
CA THR A 140 2.45 2.26 -0.61
C THR A 140 2.21 2.93 0.74
N GLY A 141 0.96 2.93 1.19
CA GLY A 141 0.51 3.74 2.31
C GLY A 141 0.47 5.21 1.94
N GLU A 142 0.18 6.06 2.91
CA GLU A 142 0.13 7.49 2.65
C GLU A 142 1.54 8.08 2.72
N LYS A 143 2.04 8.57 1.58
CA LYS A 143 3.34 9.20 1.44
C LYS A 143 3.17 10.70 1.23
N LYS A 144 3.93 11.51 1.98
CA LYS A 144 3.94 12.97 1.83
C LYS A 144 4.88 13.37 0.70
N LEU A 145 4.36 14.10 -0.29
CA LEU A 145 5.14 14.60 -1.42
C LEU A 145 5.87 15.91 -1.04
N SER A 146 6.99 15.76 -0.32
CA SER A 146 7.68 16.89 0.32
C SER A 146 8.88 17.45 -0.46
N LYS A 147 9.60 16.59 -1.21
CA LYS A 147 10.84 16.93 -1.93
C LYS A 147 10.63 16.68 -3.42
N SER A 148 10.29 17.73 -4.16
CA SER A 148 10.21 17.69 -5.62
C SER A 148 11.59 17.79 -6.22
N GLU A 149 11.85 17.02 -7.27
CA GLU A 149 13.10 17.01 -8.04
C GLU A 149 13.18 18.21 -9.00
N THR A 150 12.04 18.81 -9.34
CA THR A 150 11.94 19.86 -10.36
C THR A 150 11.76 21.26 -9.78
N ASN A 151 11.00 21.42 -8.70
CA ASN A 151 10.70 22.74 -8.13
C ASN A 151 10.87 22.78 -6.61
N THR A 152 11.44 23.86 -6.10
CA THR A 152 11.53 24.11 -4.65
C THR A 152 10.15 24.49 -4.08
N ASN A 153 9.47 25.41 -4.76
CA ASN A 153 8.06 25.70 -4.53
C ASN A 153 7.20 24.79 -5.40
N LYS A 154 6.42 23.93 -4.75
CA LYS A 154 5.74 22.78 -5.37
C LYS A 154 4.29 23.12 -5.64
N PHE A 155 3.68 22.38 -6.56
CA PHE A 155 2.25 22.42 -6.86
C PHE A 155 1.78 23.81 -7.28
N GLU A 156 2.61 24.52 -8.03
CA GLU A 156 2.30 25.84 -8.56
C GLU A 156 1.50 25.73 -9.87
N ARG A 157 0.68 26.74 -10.15
CA ARG A 157 -0.13 26.80 -11.38
C ARG A 157 0.72 26.52 -12.64
N ALA A 158 0.22 25.65 -13.51
CA ALA A 158 0.86 25.27 -14.77
C ALA A 158 2.28 24.69 -14.59
N LYS A 159 2.55 24.04 -13.46
CA LYS A 159 3.81 23.36 -13.18
C LYS A 159 3.63 21.86 -13.01
N GLU A 160 4.72 21.17 -13.29
CA GLU A 160 4.93 19.74 -13.07
C GLU A 160 5.93 19.55 -11.94
N ASP A 161 5.55 18.76 -10.94
CA ASP A 161 6.39 18.37 -9.83
C ASP A 161 6.70 16.87 -9.87
N LYS A 162 7.99 16.52 -9.83
CA LYS A 162 8.46 15.14 -9.89
C LYS A 162 8.92 14.65 -8.53
N PHE A 163 8.49 13.45 -8.15
CA PHE A 163 8.85 12.81 -6.89
C PHE A 163 9.30 11.37 -7.13
N THR A 164 10.17 10.87 -6.27
CA THR A 164 10.53 9.44 -6.22
C THR A 164 9.96 8.81 -4.97
N ILE A 165 9.27 7.68 -5.12
CA ILE A 165 8.83 6.83 -4.01
C ILE A 165 9.39 5.43 -4.25
N GLN A 166 10.07 4.89 -3.25
CA GLN A 166 10.41 3.47 -3.22
C GLN A 166 9.38 2.72 -2.39
N ALA A 167 8.92 1.59 -2.92
CA ALA A 167 8.01 0.68 -2.25
C ALA A 167 8.23 -0.73 -2.76
N VAL A 168 7.83 -1.72 -1.97
CA VAL A 168 7.76 -3.11 -2.43
C VAL A 168 6.86 -3.16 -3.68
N ASP A 169 7.18 -4.06 -4.62
CA ASP A 169 6.41 -4.27 -5.85
C ASP A 169 4.90 -4.27 -5.57
N LEU A 170 4.20 -3.39 -6.28
CA LEU A 170 2.76 -3.21 -6.17
C LEU A 170 2.01 -4.05 -7.20
N GLY A 171 2.74 -4.71 -8.11
CA GLY A 171 2.20 -5.33 -9.30
C GLY A 171 1.57 -4.28 -10.20
N ILE A 172 0.39 -4.56 -10.71
CA ILE A 172 -0.27 -3.68 -11.67
C ILE A 172 -1.03 -2.57 -10.95
N ILE A 173 -0.50 -1.35 -11.04
CA ILE A 173 -1.12 -0.17 -10.44
C ILE A 173 -2.45 0.12 -11.14
N TYR A 174 -3.51 0.33 -10.35
CA TYR A 174 -4.84 0.60 -10.88
C TYR A 174 -5.56 1.78 -10.23
N LYS A 175 -5.08 2.25 -9.07
CA LYS A 175 -5.76 3.26 -8.27
C LYS A 175 -4.75 4.10 -7.49
N ILE A 176 -5.04 5.38 -7.38
CA ILE A 176 -4.33 6.27 -6.45
C ILE A 176 -5.32 7.00 -5.55
N LYS A 177 -4.85 7.41 -4.39
CA LYS A 177 -5.52 8.37 -3.53
C LYS A 177 -4.61 9.55 -3.33
N ILE A 178 -5.05 10.73 -3.77
CA ILE A 178 -4.29 11.98 -3.62
C ILE A 178 -5.13 13.00 -2.85
N ARG A 179 -4.51 13.69 -1.91
CA ARG A 179 -5.16 14.70 -1.08
C ARG A 179 -4.19 15.75 -0.58
N HIS A 180 -4.71 16.87 -0.09
CA HIS A 180 -3.96 17.80 0.76
C HIS A 180 -4.54 17.83 2.18
N ASP A 181 -3.87 18.52 3.11
CA ASP A 181 -4.31 18.65 4.52
C ASP A 181 -5.02 19.98 4.83
N ASN A 182 -5.27 20.79 3.80
CA ASN A 182 -5.88 22.12 3.93
C ASN A 182 -5.14 23.07 4.90
N THR A 183 -3.83 22.86 5.10
CA THR A 183 -2.99 23.76 5.89
C THR A 183 -2.44 24.91 5.03
N MET A 184 -1.82 25.90 5.68
CA MET A 184 -1.24 27.10 5.06
C MET A 184 -2.27 28.06 4.43
N LEU A 185 -1.80 29.18 3.89
CA LEU A 185 -2.68 30.30 3.50
C LEU A 185 -3.50 30.02 2.24
N ASN A 186 -2.90 29.35 1.24
CA ASN A 186 -3.56 29.02 -0.03
C ASN A 186 -3.61 27.50 -0.22
N ALA A 187 -4.65 26.88 0.32
CA ALA A 187 -4.80 25.43 0.26
C ALA A 187 -5.65 24.94 -0.92
N ASP A 188 -6.28 25.83 -1.68
CA ASP A 188 -7.05 25.43 -2.86
C ASP A 188 -6.10 24.94 -3.94
N TRP A 189 -6.37 23.77 -4.51
CA TRP A 189 -5.52 23.20 -5.53
C TRP A 189 -6.33 22.72 -6.73
N TYR A 190 -5.91 23.04 -7.94
CA TYR A 190 -6.48 22.43 -9.14
C TYR A 190 -5.50 21.39 -9.68
N LEU A 191 -5.81 20.12 -9.40
CA LEU A 191 -5.04 18.98 -9.88
C LEU A 191 -5.53 18.60 -11.28
N GLU A 192 -4.63 18.63 -12.26
CA GLU A 192 -4.92 18.23 -13.64
C GLU A 192 -4.83 16.71 -13.78
N LYS A 193 -3.64 16.15 -13.54
CA LYS A 193 -3.37 14.72 -13.65
C LYS A 193 -2.17 14.30 -12.80
N VAL A 194 -2.04 12.98 -12.60
CA VAL A 194 -0.86 12.34 -12.03
C VAL A 194 -0.41 11.25 -12.98
N GLU A 195 0.89 11.22 -13.27
CA GLU A 195 1.55 10.14 -14.01
C GLU A 195 2.48 9.39 -13.05
N ILE A 196 2.48 8.07 -13.15
CA ILE A 196 3.37 7.21 -12.36
C ILE A 196 4.11 6.30 -13.32
N LEU A 197 5.44 6.39 -13.33
CA LEU A 197 6.33 5.48 -14.03
C LEU A 197 6.94 4.53 -12.99
N ASP A 198 6.76 3.24 -13.17
CA ASP A 198 7.57 2.23 -12.48
C ASP A 198 8.88 2.06 -13.26
N GLU A 199 10.01 2.47 -12.69
CA GLU A 199 11.32 2.41 -13.36
C GLU A 199 11.83 0.97 -13.52
N THR A 200 11.32 0.02 -12.73
CA THR A 200 11.73 -1.39 -12.83
C THR A 200 11.03 -2.07 -14.01
N THR A 201 9.73 -1.82 -14.18
CA THR A 201 8.92 -2.45 -15.25
C THR A 201 8.80 -1.60 -16.52
N GLU A 202 9.22 -0.33 -16.47
CA GLU A 202 9.07 0.69 -17.50
C GLU A 202 7.60 1.01 -17.87
N GLU A 203 6.64 0.60 -17.02
CA GLU A 203 5.21 0.83 -17.22
C GLU A 203 4.79 2.24 -16.75
N LEU A 204 3.98 2.92 -17.58
CA LEU A 204 3.48 4.27 -17.32
C LEU A 204 1.96 4.25 -17.07
N TYR A 205 1.55 4.73 -15.91
CA TYR A 205 0.17 4.79 -15.46
C TYR A 205 -0.32 6.24 -15.41
N LEU A 206 -1.48 6.52 -16.01
CA LEU A 206 -2.06 7.87 -16.09
C LEU A 206 -3.37 7.98 -15.30
N PHE A 207 -3.46 8.97 -14.41
CA PHE A 207 -4.61 9.26 -13.57
C PHE A 207 -5.10 10.69 -13.80
N LEU A 208 -6.24 10.83 -14.48
CA LEU A 208 -6.87 12.14 -14.73
C LEU A 208 -7.69 12.60 -13.52
N CYS A 209 -7.60 13.89 -13.19
CA CYS A 209 -8.37 14.51 -12.11
C CYS A 209 -9.21 15.69 -12.60
N GLU A 210 -8.55 16.69 -13.20
CA GLU A 210 -9.12 17.93 -13.76
C GLU A 210 -10.17 18.61 -12.86
N ARG A 211 -9.85 18.73 -11.57
CA ARG A 211 -10.80 19.23 -10.55
C ARG A 211 -10.13 20.00 -9.43
N TRP A 212 -10.94 20.83 -8.77
CA TRP A 212 -10.52 21.52 -7.56
C TRP A 212 -10.54 20.56 -6.36
N LEU A 213 -9.38 20.44 -5.70
CA LEU A 213 -9.25 19.96 -4.33
C LEU A 213 -9.26 21.17 -3.41
N SER A 214 -10.41 21.45 -2.81
CA SER A 214 -10.65 22.68 -2.07
C SER A 214 -11.78 22.46 -1.08
N THR A 215 -11.81 23.25 0.00
CA THR A 215 -12.96 23.31 0.93
C THR A 215 -14.03 24.30 0.49
N LYS A 216 -13.73 25.15 -0.51
CA LYS A 216 -14.54 26.30 -0.91
C LYS A 216 -15.02 26.20 -2.37
N LYS A 217 -14.26 25.54 -3.23
CA LYS A 217 -14.52 25.40 -4.68
C LYS A 217 -15.10 24.01 -5.00
N GLU A 218 -15.83 23.94 -6.10
CA GLU A 218 -16.49 22.73 -6.62
C GLU A 218 -17.24 21.91 -5.55
N ASP A 219 -16.89 20.63 -5.40
CA ASP A 219 -17.53 19.66 -4.53
C ASP A 219 -17.03 19.73 -3.08
N LYS A 220 -16.17 20.71 -2.76
CA LYS A 220 -15.65 20.99 -1.42
C LYS A 220 -14.87 19.83 -0.81
N ARG A 221 -14.25 18.99 -1.65
CA ARG A 221 -13.44 17.85 -1.21
C ARG A 221 -11.96 18.10 -1.47
N ILE A 222 -11.13 17.86 -0.45
CA ILE A 222 -9.67 18.06 -0.46
C ILE A 222 -8.85 16.84 -0.92
N GLY A 223 -9.52 15.83 -1.46
CA GLY A 223 -8.88 14.61 -1.92
C GLY A 223 -9.76 13.81 -2.87
N ARG A 224 -9.12 12.93 -3.64
CA ARG A 224 -9.74 12.07 -4.64
C ARG A 224 -9.11 10.68 -4.62
N THR A 225 -9.94 9.71 -4.95
CA THR A 225 -9.50 8.41 -5.43
C THR A 225 -9.64 8.42 -6.94
N LEU A 226 -8.54 8.20 -7.64
CA LEU A 226 -8.47 8.19 -9.09
C LEU A 226 -8.11 6.78 -9.55
N TYR A 227 -8.58 6.40 -10.73
CA TYR A 227 -8.31 5.11 -11.35
C TYR A 227 -7.53 5.32 -12.63
N GLU A 228 -6.71 4.31 -12.96
CA GLU A 228 -5.86 4.31 -14.15
C GLU A 228 -6.72 4.44 -15.42
N GLN A 229 -6.21 5.15 -16.43
CA GLN A 229 -6.89 5.36 -17.70
C GLN A 229 -7.02 4.06 -18.51
N GLY A 230 -8.12 3.35 -18.30
CA GLY A 230 -8.35 2.04 -18.93
C GLY A 230 -8.86 1.00 -17.94
N TYR A 231 -8.83 1.31 -16.65
CA TYR A 231 -9.35 0.45 -15.59
C TYR A 231 -10.86 0.21 -15.74
N ASP A 232 -11.24 -1.05 -15.95
CA ASP A 232 -12.63 -1.50 -16.16
C ASP A 232 -13.35 -1.93 -14.87
N GLY A 233 -12.67 -1.84 -13.72
CA GLY A 233 -13.21 -2.22 -12.41
C GLY A 233 -13.13 -3.72 -12.07
N LYS A 234 -12.49 -4.56 -12.89
CA LYS A 234 -12.52 -6.03 -12.74
C LYS A 234 -11.16 -6.71 -12.53
N ARG A 235 -10.20 -6.07 -11.87
CA ARG A 235 -8.97 -6.77 -11.42
C ARG A 235 -9.17 -7.32 -10.01
N SER A 236 -9.52 -8.60 -9.92
CA SER A 236 -9.34 -9.40 -8.71
C SER A 236 -7.92 -9.97 -8.69
N SER A 237 -7.36 -10.12 -7.49
CA SER A 237 -6.02 -10.65 -7.20
C SER A 237 -5.86 -12.13 -7.59
N LEU A 238 -5.89 -12.46 -8.88
CA LEU A 238 -5.53 -13.76 -9.42
C LEU A 238 -4.99 -13.61 -10.85
N GLY A 239 -3.66 -13.63 -10.96
CA GLY A 239 -2.86 -14.17 -12.06
C GLY A 239 -3.26 -13.92 -13.52
N GLY A 240 -2.42 -13.17 -14.23
CA GLY A 240 -1.90 -13.65 -15.52
C GLY A 240 -2.47 -13.05 -16.80
N SER A 241 -1.54 -12.50 -17.59
CA SER A 241 -1.55 -12.31 -19.06
C SER A 241 -2.54 -11.31 -19.66
N SER A 242 -1.98 -10.14 -19.97
CA SER A 242 -2.20 -9.36 -21.19
C SER A 242 -2.64 -10.22 -22.40
N LEU A 243 -3.79 -9.89 -22.98
CA LEU A 243 -4.03 -10.04 -24.42
C LEU A 243 -4.80 -8.84 -24.94
N SER A 244 -4.10 -8.03 -25.72
CA SER A 244 -4.70 -7.06 -26.63
C SER A 244 -5.59 -7.80 -27.64
N LEU A 245 -6.82 -7.33 -27.85
CA LEU A 245 -7.62 -7.70 -29.01
C LEU A 245 -8.14 -6.43 -29.70
N LYS A 246 -7.65 -6.25 -30.92
CA LYS A 246 -8.00 -5.21 -31.87
C LYS A 246 -9.50 -5.24 -32.19
N SER A 247 -10.05 -4.06 -32.38
CA SER A 247 -11.36 -3.77 -32.95
C SER A 247 -11.48 -4.25 -34.40
N GLN A 248 -12.58 -4.95 -34.73
CA GLN A 248 -13.28 -4.84 -36.03
C GLN A 248 -14.79 -5.17 -35.87
N ASP A 249 -15.60 -4.14 -36.09
CA ASP A 249 -16.88 -4.05 -36.83
C ASP A 249 -18.02 -5.09 -36.68
N SER A 250 -19.11 -4.56 -36.09
CA SER A 250 -20.55 -4.68 -36.43
C SER A 250 -21.09 -5.88 -37.24
N ASN A 251 -22.08 -6.60 -36.66
CA ASN A 251 -23.49 -6.50 -37.10
C ASN A 251 -24.50 -7.31 -36.23
N ALA A 252 -25.75 -6.84 -36.30
CA ALA A 252 -26.96 -7.20 -35.57
C ALA A 252 -27.30 -8.70 -35.38
N ASN A 253 -28.00 -9.07 -34.30
CA ASN A 253 -29.47 -9.15 -34.26
C ASN A 253 -30.00 -9.81 -32.96
N VAL A 254 -31.22 -9.40 -32.63
CA VAL A 254 -32.12 -9.71 -31.51
C VAL A 254 -32.31 -11.21 -31.21
N LYS A 255 -32.40 -11.58 -29.91
CA LYS A 255 -33.54 -12.37 -29.35
C LYS A 255 -33.48 -12.57 -27.82
N ASN A 256 -34.54 -12.08 -27.18
CA ASN A 256 -35.02 -12.38 -25.83
C ASN A 256 -35.08 -13.89 -25.52
N LYS A 257 -34.62 -14.30 -24.32
CA LYS A 257 -35.22 -15.39 -23.53
C LYS A 257 -35.09 -15.13 -22.01
N LYS A 258 -36.17 -15.42 -21.29
CA LYS A 258 -36.44 -15.19 -19.85
C LYS A 258 -35.88 -16.29 -18.93
N LYS A 259 -35.45 -15.85 -17.72
CA LYS A 259 -35.57 -16.44 -16.34
C LYS A 259 -34.87 -17.78 -16.03
N PRO A 260 -34.51 -18.10 -14.75
CA PRO A 260 -35.16 -17.66 -13.50
C PRO A 260 -34.25 -17.18 -12.34
N SER A 261 -34.93 -16.62 -11.35
CA SER A 261 -34.49 -16.22 -10.00
C SER A 261 -34.07 -17.42 -9.15
N LEU A 262 -32.95 -17.29 -8.42
CA LEU A 262 -32.60 -18.11 -7.27
C LEU A 262 -32.12 -17.20 -6.14
N ASN A 263 -32.91 -17.20 -5.06
CA ASN A 263 -32.55 -16.67 -3.75
C ASN A 263 -31.45 -17.56 -3.16
N GLY A 264 -30.38 -16.95 -2.66
CA GLY A 264 -29.35 -17.62 -1.87
C GLY A 264 -28.62 -16.58 -1.04
N SER A 265 -29.13 -16.32 0.16
CA SER A 265 -28.43 -15.55 1.18
C SER A 265 -27.27 -16.38 1.73
N ALA A 266 -26.08 -16.21 1.16
CA ALA A 266 -24.84 -16.66 1.78
C ALA A 266 -24.39 -15.58 2.79
N LYS A 267 -24.47 -15.89 4.09
CA LYS A 267 -23.73 -15.14 5.10
C LYS A 267 -22.28 -15.61 5.02
N GLU A 268 -21.41 -14.80 4.42
CA GLU A 268 -19.96 -14.94 4.61
C GLU A 268 -19.64 -14.63 6.06
N GLY A 269 -19.44 -15.67 6.86
CA GLY A 269 -18.75 -15.56 8.14
C GLY A 269 -17.27 -15.46 7.87
N SER A 270 -16.72 -14.25 7.89
CA SER A 270 -15.27 -14.00 7.92
C SER A 270 -14.67 -14.76 9.11
N CYS A 271 -13.86 -15.79 8.83
CA CYS A 271 -13.22 -16.62 9.84
C CYS A 271 -11.99 -15.86 10.37
N LYS A 272 -12.18 -15.09 11.44
CA LYS A 272 -11.08 -14.40 12.10
C LYS A 272 -10.22 -15.38 12.87
N ARG A 273 -8.89 -15.28 12.71
CA ARG A 273 -7.93 -16.10 13.49
C ARG A 273 -7.01 -15.20 14.30
N PRO A 274 -6.68 -15.56 15.55
CA PRO A 274 -5.70 -14.84 16.33
C PRO A 274 -4.30 -15.11 15.77
N VAL A 275 -3.56 -14.02 15.51
CA VAL A 275 -2.17 -14.00 15.06
C VAL A 275 -1.35 -13.34 16.16
N CYS A 276 -0.25 -13.95 16.58
CA CYS A 276 0.68 -13.32 17.51
C CYS A 276 1.73 -12.53 16.72
N VAL A 277 1.82 -11.23 16.95
CA VAL A 277 2.81 -10.34 16.34
C VAL A 277 3.78 -9.92 17.42
N SER A 278 5.07 -10.19 17.22
CA SER A 278 6.14 -9.79 18.13
C SER A 278 7.03 -8.75 17.45
N GLY A 279 7.22 -7.60 18.08
CA GLY A 279 8.18 -6.58 17.63
C GLY A 279 9.42 -6.59 18.54
N CYS A 280 10.60 -6.77 17.95
CA CYS A 280 11.87 -6.70 18.67
C CYS A 280 12.52 -5.34 18.45
N THR A 281 12.83 -4.61 19.52
CA THR A 281 13.57 -3.35 19.40
C THR A 281 15.08 -3.59 19.49
N GLY A 282 15.84 -2.94 18.60
CA GLY A 282 17.29 -3.15 18.50
C GLY A 282 18.10 -2.43 19.57
N MET A 283 19.32 -2.94 19.85
CA MET A 283 20.34 -2.23 20.63
C MET A 283 21.10 -1.25 19.73
N PHE A 284 20.88 0.05 19.88
CA PHE A 284 21.92 1.06 19.64
C PHE A 284 21.82 2.13 20.73
#